data_AF-A0A4Q3GNE3-F1
#
_entry.id   AF-A0A4Q3GNE3-F1
#
_cell.length_a   1.000
_cell.length_b   1.000
_cell.length_c   1.000
_cell.angle_alpha   90.00
_cell.angle_beta   90.00
_cell.angle_gamma   90.00
#
_symmetry.space_group_name_H-M   'P 1'
#
loop_
_entity.id
_entity.type
_entity.pdbx_description
1 polymer ?
#
loop_
_entity_poly.entity_id
_entity_poly.type
_entity_poly.pdbx_seq_one_letter_code
_entity_poly.pdbx_strand_id
1 'polypeptide(L)'
;PVSESARSLALSVIPAYASGDWKIYGKTGSGWIRGKNGRFDRSRPVGWFVGWAERDGKTVVFARLLVDDKPSRDALGLKLRDAFLKKLPAAMGRR
;
A
#
# COMPACT_ATOMS: atom_id res chain seq x y z
N PRO A 1 16.64 -9.25 -15.58
CA PRO A 1 15.87 -9.82 -14.45
C PRO A 1 16.80 -10.14 -13.27
N VAL A 2 16.31 -10.04 -12.01
CA VAL A 2 17.09 -10.44 -10.82
C VAL A 2 16.98 -11.95 -10.56
N SER A 3 17.85 -12.51 -9.70
CA SER A 3 17.87 -13.96 -9.37
C SER A 3 16.58 -14.45 -8.71
N GLU A 4 16.33 -15.76 -8.81
CA GLU A 4 15.22 -16.41 -8.11
C GLU A 4 15.34 -16.26 -6.59
N SER A 5 16.55 -16.41 -6.05
CA SER A 5 16.83 -16.22 -4.63
C SER A 5 16.46 -14.82 -4.15
N ALA A 6 16.77 -13.77 -4.93
CA ALA A 6 16.42 -12.40 -4.58
C ALA A 6 14.90 -12.19 -4.54
N ARG A 7 14.15 -12.80 -5.47
CA ARG A 7 12.69 -12.71 -5.49
C ARG A 7 12.07 -13.46 -4.31
N SER A 8 12.56 -14.67 -4.02
CA SER A 8 12.09 -15.48 -2.91
C SER A 8 12.31 -14.77 -1.57
N LEU A 9 13.50 -14.20 -1.35
CA LEU A 9 13.79 -13.40 -0.16
C LEU A 9 12.95 -12.13 -0.09
N ALA A 10 12.70 -11.47 -1.22
CA ALA A 10 11.81 -10.31 -1.24
C ALA A 10 10.38 -10.69 -0.81
N LEU A 11 9.83 -11.78 -1.36
CA LEU A 11 8.48 -12.25 -1.01
C LEU A 11 8.38 -12.69 0.46
N SER A 12 9.43 -13.30 1.03
CA SER A 12 9.41 -13.83 2.40
C SER A 12 9.37 -12.75 3.49
N VAL A 13 9.81 -11.52 3.18
CA VAL A 13 9.85 -10.40 4.15
C VAL A 13 8.69 -9.42 3.99
N ILE A 14 7.80 -9.61 3.00
CA ILE A 14 6.63 -8.73 2.86
C ILE A 14 5.62 -9.03 3.98
N PRO A 15 5.18 -8.01 4.74
CA PRO A 15 4.16 -8.18 5.76
C PRO A 15 2.85 -8.71 5.18
N ALA A 16 2.26 -9.68 5.88
CA ALA A 16 0.96 -10.24 5.58
C ALA A 16 -0.14 -9.68 6.51
N TYR A 17 -1.35 -9.56 5.99
CA TYR A 17 -2.56 -9.08 6.66
C TYR A 17 -3.75 -9.93 6.21
N ALA A 18 -4.86 -9.84 6.94
CA ALA A 18 -6.12 -10.47 6.58
C ALA A 18 -7.22 -9.41 6.36
N SER A 19 -8.12 -9.67 5.41
CA SER A 19 -9.34 -8.88 5.23
C SER A 19 -10.45 -9.74 4.62
N GLY A 20 -11.39 -10.17 5.48
CA GLY A 20 -12.30 -11.27 5.13
C GLY A 20 -11.50 -12.51 4.73
N ASP A 21 -11.90 -13.15 3.63
CA ASP A 21 -11.23 -14.34 3.09
C ASP A 21 -9.98 -14.03 2.25
N TRP A 22 -9.59 -12.76 2.16
CA TRP A 22 -8.39 -12.37 1.43
C TRP A 22 -7.17 -12.36 2.37
N LYS A 23 -6.08 -12.98 1.91
CA LYS A 23 -4.74 -12.79 2.46
C LYS A 23 -4.04 -11.69 1.67
N ILE A 24 -3.56 -10.65 2.35
CA ILE A 24 -2.98 -9.46 1.72
C ILE A 24 -1.52 -9.37 2.09
N TYR A 25 -0.65 -9.21 1.09
CA TYR A 25 0.77 -8.94 1.30
C TYR A 25 1.05 -7.56 0.77
N GLY A 26 1.69 -6.70 1.55
CA GLY A 26 1.99 -5.37 1.04
C GLY A 26 2.86 -4.52 1.93
N LYS A 27 3.41 -3.48 1.31
CA LYS A 27 4.27 -2.51 1.96
C LYS A 27 3.66 -1.13 1.91
N THR A 28 3.74 -0.45 3.05
CA THR A 28 3.42 0.96 3.18
C THR A 28 4.65 1.82 2.97
N GLY A 29 4.42 3.04 2.51
CA GLY A 29 5.37 4.14 2.65
C GLY A 29 4.66 5.48 2.81
N SER A 30 5.39 6.45 3.34
CA SER A 30 4.90 7.81 3.61
C SER A 30 6.03 8.79 3.35
N GLY A 31 5.68 10.00 2.91
CA GLY A 31 6.64 11.05 2.66
C GLY A 31 5.97 12.34 2.24
N TRP A 32 6.71 13.18 1.52
CA TRP A 32 6.22 14.44 0.97
C TRP A 32 6.63 14.56 -0.49
N ILE A 33 5.75 15.17 -1.28
CA ILE A 33 6.07 15.54 -2.66
C ILE A 33 7.00 16.76 -2.64
N ARG A 34 7.88 16.89 -3.64
CA ARG A 34 8.72 18.09 -3.78
C ARG A 34 7.92 19.23 -4.41
N GLY A 35 8.07 20.43 -3.87
CA GLY A 35 7.56 21.66 -4.47
C GLY A 35 8.43 22.12 -5.65
N LYS A 36 8.02 23.22 -6.31
CA LYS A 36 8.74 23.80 -7.47
C LYS A 36 10.19 24.17 -7.16
N ASN A 37 10.49 24.51 -5.91
CA ASN A 37 11.84 24.83 -5.43
C ASN A 37 12.69 23.57 -5.10
N GLY A 38 12.20 22.36 -5.41
CA GLY A 38 12.88 21.09 -5.16
C GLY A 38 12.89 20.63 -3.70
N ARG A 39 12.38 21.44 -2.76
CA ARG A 39 12.26 21.09 -1.33
C ARG A 39 10.97 20.32 -1.09
N PHE A 40 10.94 19.49 -0.04
CA PHE A 40 9.71 18.80 0.37
C PHE A 40 8.62 19.81 0.77
N ASP A 41 7.45 19.66 0.16
CA ASP A 41 6.26 20.40 0.52
C ASP A 41 5.56 19.70 1.69
N ARG A 42 5.80 20.22 2.90
CA ARG A 42 5.22 19.66 4.13
C ARG A 42 3.71 19.85 4.26
N SER A 43 3.12 20.71 3.43
CA SER A 43 1.66 20.87 3.36
C SER A 43 0.97 19.75 2.57
N ARG A 44 1.74 18.98 1.78
CA ARG A 44 1.23 17.94 0.88
C ARG A 44 1.85 16.57 1.16
N PRO A 45 1.52 15.95 2.30
CA PRO A 45 2.00 14.61 2.60
C PRO A 45 1.43 13.59 1.59
N VAL A 46 2.20 12.53 1.37
CA VAL A 46 1.83 11.39 0.52
C VAL A 46 1.96 10.09 1.30
N GLY A 47 1.05 9.17 1.05
CA GLY A 47 1.10 7.80 1.54
C GLY A 47 0.76 6.80 0.44
N TRP A 48 1.39 5.64 0.46
CA TRP A 48 1.05 4.54 -0.43
C TRP A 48 0.95 3.22 0.31
N PHE A 49 0.14 2.32 -0.27
CA PHE A 49 0.08 0.91 0.08
C PHE A 49 0.02 0.10 -1.21
N VAL A 50 1.03 -0.74 -1.43
CA VAL A 50 1.21 -1.53 -2.66
C VAL A 50 1.45 -2.99 -2.29
N GLY A 51 0.97 -3.91 -3.13
CA GLY A 51 1.07 -5.33 -2.84
C GLY A 51 0.13 -6.19 -3.67
N TRP A 52 -0.20 -7.37 -3.14
CA TRP A 52 -1.14 -8.29 -3.75
C TRP A 52 -2.06 -8.93 -2.71
N ALA A 53 -3.22 -9.39 -3.17
CA ALA A 53 -4.20 -10.12 -2.38
C ALA A 53 -4.45 -11.49 -3.00
N GLU A 54 -4.56 -12.51 -2.15
CA GLU A 54 -4.78 -13.92 -2.53
C GLU A 54 -6.08 -14.43 -1.90
N ARG A 55 -6.89 -15.12 -2.70
CA ARG A 55 -8.08 -15.85 -2.25
C ARG A 55 -8.43 -16.94 -3.25
N ASP A 56 -8.64 -18.17 -2.80
CA ASP A 56 -9.08 -19.32 -3.62
C ASP A 56 -8.29 -19.50 -4.93
N GLY A 57 -6.94 -19.44 -4.83
CA GLY A 57 -6.05 -19.55 -6.00
C GLY A 57 -6.03 -18.32 -6.93
N LYS A 58 -6.77 -17.25 -6.61
CA LYS A 58 -6.75 -15.98 -7.34
C LYS A 58 -5.77 -15.02 -6.68
N THR A 59 -4.94 -14.39 -7.51
CA THR A 59 -4.02 -13.33 -7.09
C THR A 59 -4.39 -12.02 -7.76
N VAL A 60 -4.51 -10.95 -6.98
CA VAL A 60 -4.82 -9.60 -7.47
C VAL A 60 -3.77 -8.62 -6.96
N VAL A 61 -3.05 -7.98 -7.87
CA VAL A 61 -2.10 -6.90 -7.53
C VAL A 61 -2.85 -5.59 -7.33
N PHE A 62 -2.44 -4.80 -6.34
CA PHE A 62 -3.01 -3.49 -6.09
C PHE A 62 -1.94 -2.43 -5.86
N ALA A 63 -2.31 -1.18 -6.18
CA ALA A 63 -1.57 0.01 -5.78
C ALA A 63 -2.56 1.08 -5.34
N ARG A 64 -2.38 1.58 -4.12
CA ARG A 64 -3.18 2.70 -3.58
C ARG A 64 -2.25 3.85 -3.21
N LEU A 65 -2.58 5.03 -3.70
CA LEU A 65 -1.91 6.29 -3.42
C LEU A 65 -2.90 7.26 -2.75
N LEU A 66 -2.42 8.01 -1.77
CA LEU A 66 -3.10 9.16 -1.20
C LEU A 66 -2.11 10.34 -1.19
N VAL A 67 -2.48 11.42 -1.86
CA VAL A 67 -1.82 12.72 -1.74
C VAL A 67 -2.81 13.62 -1.02
N ASP A 68 -2.46 14.07 0.18
CA ASP A 68 -3.32 14.93 0.97
C ASP A 68 -3.03 16.41 0.64
N ASP A 69 -4.04 17.25 0.81
CA ASP A 69 -3.95 18.70 0.65
C ASP A 69 -3.76 19.42 2.00
N LYS A 70 -3.70 18.65 3.08
CA LYS A 70 -3.48 19.14 4.44
C LYS A 70 -2.30 18.45 5.12
N PRO A 71 -1.58 19.14 6.01
CA PRO A 71 -0.59 18.52 6.87
C PRO A 71 -1.21 17.38 7.70
N SER A 72 -0.49 16.26 7.82
CA SER A 72 -0.84 15.14 8.70
C SER A 72 0.29 14.89 9.69
N ARG A 73 -0.05 14.70 10.97
CA ARG A 73 0.90 14.24 12.00
C ARG A 73 1.15 12.73 11.92
N ASP A 74 0.24 12.00 11.29
CA ASP A 74 0.32 10.54 11.17
C ASP A 74 0.91 10.12 9.83
N ALA A 75 1.56 8.96 9.81
CA ALA A 75 2.06 8.33 8.60
C ALA A 75 0.90 7.92 7.67
N LEU A 76 0.72 8.66 6.57
CA LEU A 76 -0.40 8.46 5.65
C LEU A 76 -0.45 7.04 5.06
N GLY A 77 0.70 6.40 4.84
CA GLY A 77 0.74 5.02 4.35
C GLY A 77 0.10 4.02 5.30
N LEU A 78 0.25 4.20 6.62
CA LEU A 78 -0.40 3.35 7.62
C LEU A 78 -1.92 3.59 7.64
N LYS A 79 -2.34 4.86 7.67
CA LYS A 79 -3.76 5.24 7.57
C LYS A 79 -4.41 4.67 6.31
N LEU A 80 -3.70 4.77 5.18
CA LEU A 80 -4.18 4.30 3.89
C LEU A 80 -4.30 2.78 3.85
N ARG A 81 -3.31 2.04 4.38
CA ARG A 81 -3.38 0.59 4.55
C ARG A 81 -4.62 0.19 5.36
N ASP A 82 -4.80 0.80 6.52
CA ASP A 82 -5.90 0.42 7.42
C ASP A 82 -7.27 0.71 6.79
N ALA A 83 -7.40 1.85 6.10
CA ALA A 83 -8.59 2.19 5.34
C ALA A 83 -8.83 1.24 4.15
N PHE A 84 -7.77 0.84 3.45
CA PHE A 84 -7.84 -0.11 2.35
C PHE A 84 -8.27 -1.50 2.83
N LEU A 85 -7.65 -2.03 3.88
CA LEU A 85 -7.98 -3.34 4.44
C LEU A 85 -9.43 -3.40 4.89
N LYS A 86 -10.00 -2.34 5.47
CA LYS A 86 -11.42 -2.29 5.84
C LYS A 86 -12.38 -2.33 4.64
N LYS A 87 -11.97 -1.78 3.49
CA LYS A 87 -12.83 -1.63 2.30
C LYS A 87 -12.65 -2.73 1.26
N LEU A 88 -11.56 -3.49 1.32
CA LEU A 88 -11.21 -4.49 0.32
C LEU A 88 -12.31 -5.52 0.06
N PRO A 89 -12.97 -6.13 1.08
CA PRO A 89 -13.96 -7.18 0.82
C PRO A 89 -15.15 -6.67 0.02
N ALA A 90 -15.61 -5.44 0.31
CA ALA A 90 -16.70 -4.79 -0.41
C ALA A 90 -16.32 -4.41 -1.84
N ALA A 91 -15.07 -3.98 -2.08
CA ALA A 91 -14.59 -3.64 -3.42
C ALA A 91 -14.44 -4.88 -4.31
N MET A 92 -14.03 -6.03 -3.74
CA MET A 92 -13.76 -7.27 -4.46
C MET A 92 -14.97 -8.19 -4.61
N GLY A 93 -16.10 -7.88 -3.97
CA GLY A 93 -17.37 -8.59 -4.08
C GLY A 93 -18.29 -8.07 -5.20
N ARG A 94 -17.97 -6.90 -5.79
CA ARG A 94 -18.72 -6.35 -6.92
C ARG A 94 -18.19 -6.95 -8.22
N ARG A 95 -18.99 -7.82 -8.83
CA ARG A 95 -18.85 -8.26 -10.23
C ARG A 95 -19.85 -7.50 -11.08
#